data_AF-A0A850VWX9-F1
#
_entry.id   AF-A0A850VWX9-F1
#
_cell.length_a   1.000
_cell.length_b   1.000
_cell.length_c   1.000
_cell.angle_alpha   90.00
_cell.angle_beta   90.00
_cell.angle_gamma   90.00
#
_symmetry.space_group_name_H-M   'P 1'
#
loop_
_entity.id
_entity.type
_entity.pdbx_description
1 polymer ?
#
loop_
_entity_poly.entity_id
_entity_poly.type
_entity_poly.pdbx_seq_one_letter_code
_entity_poly.pdbx_strand_id
1 'polypeptide(L)'
;GGLCVCCSLASDIPDEVMYSIYFLHKGYNKTFTVSLERTESHQLKEVAFMNLDYYVAVYLPGQFLHLLNIQHPDLLCYSLFLTGEDARIDMLQNCSIRSPLTSTVLDCHVGSMYAVSISDSALLQFLQNSKRDSERLAALHCALLYFQHTEDLEMQIIWWISENLSTCHSFDPIQEFIIASLYCRMCPEAHNLDKLLPYTSVLDWIGIIPGVTCATDIISLPVIEFQNSKGFWEKLNSNLESVKYAEPHLHYHNNVLRREWRSILIGLLVCSFGDFCLFTNQREERTTTAYLRNIFENAKKVLSHLDTWDSEERLVPLFQEEDYQQQLLMGLMVAQLKDHLMRHLQYVGKKKIDEIVLDYVANLLNLVHRIMKEVWRRYQLHSCIFSFDERGSTGEFAVFHIMSRILEAASGMCMPLPPGFHTLHLGLGVRCLPLHTLLHYIDNGVLHLTETCVRKLLKDLDDTEKNEKLKFSIVMRLPEALGQKVRQFWNHPINANFIARKYVKLLLEKLENRQCSRPIPERLSVPVEFLPLNYLTNMLAEIENQGVHPYEKQDHINVRFVEETALKHTMMLLGLKYS
;
A
#
# COMPACT_ATOMS: atom_id res chain seq x y z
N GLY A 1 -19.15 -24.71 3.34
CA GLY A 1 -20.12 -24.90 4.42
C GLY A 1 -19.35 -24.99 5.70
N GLY A 2 -19.66 -24.12 6.65
CA GLY A 2 -19.32 -24.34 8.06
C GLY A 2 -20.51 -25.02 8.73
N LEU A 3 -20.24 -25.95 9.64
CA LEU A 3 -21.24 -26.51 10.54
C LEU A 3 -20.81 -26.18 11.97
N CYS A 4 -21.73 -25.58 12.73
CA CYS A 4 -21.52 -25.17 14.10
C CYS A 4 -22.66 -25.69 14.98
N VAL A 5 -22.34 -26.12 16.21
CA VAL A 5 -23.33 -26.44 17.24
C VAL A 5 -23.16 -25.44 18.38
N CYS A 6 -24.24 -24.78 18.78
CA CYS A 6 -24.22 -23.77 19.84
C CYS A 6 -24.92 -24.32 21.08
N CYS A 7 -24.26 -24.22 22.23
CA CYS A 7 -24.76 -24.72 23.50
C CYS A 7 -24.69 -23.61 24.55
N SER A 8 -25.80 -23.39 25.27
CA SER A 8 -25.79 -22.64 26.52
C SER A 8 -25.38 -23.58 27.67
N LEU A 9 -24.45 -23.16 28.51
CA LEU A 9 -23.97 -23.93 29.65
C LEU A 9 -24.52 -23.30 30.94
N ALA A 10 -24.98 -24.14 31.87
CA ALA A 10 -25.33 -23.68 33.20
C ALA A 10 -24.04 -23.30 33.94
N SER A 11 -23.94 -22.04 34.38
CA SER A 11 -22.87 -21.59 35.27
C SER A 11 -23.33 -21.69 36.73
N ASP A 12 -22.47 -22.26 37.57
CA ASP A 12 -22.66 -22.30 39.02
C ASP A 12 -22.42 -20.91 39.67
N ILE A 13 -21.76 -20.00 38.94
CA ILE A 13 -21.46 -18.63 39.39
C ILE A 13 -22.63 -17.70 39.00
N PRO A 14 -23.25 -17.01 39.97
CA PRO A 14 -24.51 -16.29 39.73
C PRO A 14 -24.40 -15.14 38.73
N ASP A 15 -23.23 -14.50 38.65
CA ASP A 15 -22.95 -13.30 37.85
C ASP A 15 -22.22 -13.63 36.52
N GLU A 16 -22.12 -14.90 36.15
CA GLU A 16 -21.46 -15.35 34.91
C GLU A 16 -22.41 -16.13 34.01
N VAL A 17 -22.26 -15.93 32.71
CA VAL A 17 -22.95 -16.70 31.68
C VAL A 17 -21.91 -17.41 30.83
N MET A 18 -22.09 -18.72 30.67
CA MET A 18 -21.21 -19.54 29.85
C MET A 18 -21.95 -20.09 28.64
N TYR A 19 -21.31 -20.02 27.49
CA TYR A 19 -21.80 -20.69 26.29
C TYR A 19 -20.64 -21.18 25.43
N SER A 20 -20.88 -22.23 24.66
CA SER A 20 -19.88 -22.85 23.80
C SER A 20 -20.37 -22.96 22.37
N ILE A 21 -19.48 -22.68 21.42
CA ILE A 21 -19.71 -22.93 20.00
C ILE A 21 -18.71 -23.99 19.53
N TYR A 22 -19.25 -25.10 19.03
CA TYR A 22 -18.48 -26.21 18.47
C TYR A 22 -18.34 -26.03 16.97
N PHE A 23 -17.12 -25.73 16.51
CA PHE A 23 -16.81 -25.59 15.09
C PHE A 23 -16.44 -26.95 14.52
N LEU A 24 -17.45 -27.77 14.23
CA LEU A 24 -17.27 -29.15 13.75
C LEU A 24 -16.38 -29.23 12.51
N HIS A 25 -16.48 -28.23 11.63
CA HIS A 25 -15.70 -28.11 10.41
C HIS A 25 -14.23 -27.69 10.62
N LYS A 26 -13.86 -27.30 11.85
CA LYS A 26 -12.50 -26.90 12.27
C LYS A 26 -11.89 -27.82 13.32
N GLY A 27 -12.68 -28.69 13.95
CA GLY A 27 -12.18 -29.66 14.93
C GLY A 27 -11.86 -29.08 16.30
N TYR A 28 -12.41 -27.92 16.66
CA TYR A 28 -12.35 -27.37 18.01
C TYR A 28 -13.67 -26.73 18.43
N ASN A 29 -13.81 -26.45 19.72
CA ASN A 29 -14.86 -25.58 20.26
C ASN A 29 -14.24 -24.30 20.85
N LYS A 30 -15.07 -23.28 21.02
CA LYS A 30 -14.74 -22.12 21.85
C LYS A 30 -15.80 -21.96 22.93
N THR A 31 -15.35 -21.90 24.17
CA THR A 31 -16.18 -21.64 25.34
C THR A 31 -15.94 -20.22 25.80
N PHE A 32 -17.01 -19.44 25.85
CA PHE A 32 -17.00 -18.05 26.26
C PHE A 32 -17.61 -17.93 27.64
N THR A 33 -16.92 -17.23 28.55
CA THR A 33 -17.44 -16.86 29.86
C THR A 33 -17.60 -15.35 29.90
N VAL A 34 -18.83 -14.90 30.11
CA VAL A 34 -19.19 -13.49 30.13
C VAL A 34 -19.52 -13.08 31.56
N SER A 35 -18.81 -12.07 32.08
CA SER A 35 -19.13 -11.44 33.36
C SER A 35 -20.23 -10.39 33.18
N LEU A 36 -21.36 -10.54 33.88
CA LEU A 36 -22.48 -9.60 33.79
C LEU A 36 -22.25 -8.39 34.71
N GLU A 37 -22.57 -7.19 34.22
CA GLU A 37 -22.59 -5.99 35.06
C GLU A 37 -23.81 -6.03 36.00
N ARG A 38 -23.62 -5.72 37.29
CA ARG A 38 -24.68 -5.79 38.32
C ARG A 38 -25.74 -4.72 38.10
N THR A 39 -26.75 -5.01 37.28
CA THR A 39 -28.00 -4.24 37.26
C THR A 39 -29.21 -5.12 36.90
N GLU A 40 -30.06 -5.29 37.90
CA GLU A 40 -31.50 -5.61 37.94
C GLU A 40 -32.10 -6.74 37.07
N SER A 41 -32.77 -7.66 37.79
CA SER A 41 -33.71 -8.73 37.38
C SER A 41 -33.12 -10.02 36.77
N HIS A 42 -32.70 -10.93 37.67
CA HIS A 42 -32.23 -12.30 37.42
C HIS A 42 -33.30 -13.29 36.89
N GLN A 43 -34.23 -12.90 36.02
CA GLN A 43 -35.33 -13.79 35.62
C GLN A 43 -35.06 -14.65 34.37
N LEU A 44 -34.21 -14.21 33.44
CA LEU A 44 -33.89 -14.96 32.22
C LEU A 44 -32.38 -15.09 32.04
N LYS A 45 -31.87 -16.32 32.21
CA LYS A 45 -30.48 -16.70 31.89
C LYS A 45 -30.36 -17.47 30.57
N GLU A 46 -31.44 -17.53 29.78
CA GLU A 46 -31.45 -18.30 28.54
C GLU A 46 -30.85 -17.46 27.41
N VAL A 47 -29.68 -17.88 26.95
CA VAL A 47 -28.97 -17.28 25.83
C VAL A 47 -29.62 -17.74 24.52
N ALA A 48 -29.98 -16.79 23.66
CA ALA A 48 -30.47 -17.06 22.32
C ALA A 48 -29.31 -17.07 21.32
N PHE A 49 -29.34 -18.02 20.39
CA PHE A 49 -28.40 -18.09 19.26
C PHE A 49 -29.16 -17.78 17.97
N MET A 50 -28.67 -16.83 17.19
CA MET A 50 -29.25 -16.43 15.91
C MET A 50 -28.22 -16.65 14.80
N ASN A 51 -28.64 -17.27 13.70
CA ASN A 51 -27.80 -17.47 12.53
C ASN A 51 -27.97 -16.29 11.56
N LEU A 52 -26.90 -15.51 11.36
CA LEU A 52 -26.82 -14.37 10.44
C LEU A 52 -25.80 -14.67 9.33
N ASP A 53 -25.91 -15.84 8.70
CA ASP A 53 -25.07 -16.35 7.63
C ASP A 53 -23.58 -16.52 8.00
N TYR A 54 -22.78 -15.45 7.94
CA TYR A 54 -21.36 -15.47 8.31
C TYR A 54 -21.11 -15.27 9.81
N TYR A 55 -22.15 -14.83 10.53
CA TYR A 55 -22.09 -14.58 11.96
C TYR A 55 -23.12 -15.42 12.71
N VAL A 56 -22.74 -15.86 13.91
CA VAL A 56 -23.69 -16.31 14.93
C VAL A 56 -23.78 -15.21 15.96
N ALA A 57 -24.99 -14.68 16.15
CA ALA A 57 -25.27 -13.70 17.18
C ALA A 57 -25.76 -14.42 18.44
N VAL A 58 -24.99 -14.26 19.52
CA VAL A 58 -25.29 -14.77 20.85
C VAL A 58 -25.87 -13.63 21.66
N TYR A 59 -27.16 -13.73 22.00
CA TYR A 59 -27.90 -12.62 22.59
C TYR A 59 -28.49 -13.03 23.93
N LEU A 60 -28.23 -12.21 24.94
CA LEU A 60 -28.92 -12.25 26.21
C LEU A 60 -29.70 -10.94 26.38
N PRO A 61 -31.04 -10.97 26.33
CA PRO A 61 -31.86 -9.75 26.31
C PRO A 61 -31.56 -8.79 27.47
N GLY A 62 -31.27 -7.54 27.12
CA GLY A 62 -30.96 -6.48 28.08
C GLY A 62 -29.58 -6.56 28.74
N GLN A 63 -28.72 -7.51 28.35
CA GLN A 63 -27.40 -7.72 28.95
C GLN A 63 -26.28 -7.54 27.91
N PHE A 64 -26.21 -8.43 26.92
CA PHE A 64 -25.15 -8.40 25.90
C PHE A 64 -25.58 -8.98 24.56
N LEU A 65 -24.86 -8.57 23.52
CA LEU A 65 -24.92 -9.13 22.17
C LEU A 65 -23.49 -9.45 21.73
N HIS A 66 -23.24 -10.70 21.37
CA HIS A 66 -21.95 -11.14 20.88
C HIS A 66 -22.08 -11.70 19.46
N LEU A 67 -21.57 -10.96 18.48
CA LEU A 67 -21.46 -11.41 17.09
C LEU A 67 -20.15 -12.18 16.89
N LEU A 68 -20.27 -13.48 16.60
CA LEU A 68 -19.14 -14.37 16.38
C LEU A 68 -19.05 -14.77 14.92
N ASN A 69 -17.92 -14.44 14.27
CA ASN A 69 -17.67 -14.85 12.91
C ASN A 69 -17.40 -16.37 12.85
N ILE A 70 -18.21 -17.09 12.08
CA ILE A 70 -18.09 -18.56 11.97
C ILE A 70 -17.19 -19.02 10.82
N GLN A 71 -16.77 -18.11 9.92
CA GLN A 71 -15.87 -18.41 8.82
C GLN A 71 -14.41 -18.41 9.29
N HIS A 72 -14.06 -17.45 10.15
CA HIS A 72 -12.74 -17.29 10.74
C HIS A 72 -12.79 -17.35 12.28
N PRO A 73 -13.23 -18.47 12.86
CA PRO A 73 -13.44 -18.55 14.30
C PRO A 73 -12.16 -18.43 15.12
N ASP A 74 -10.98 -18.67 14.52
CA ASP A 74 -9.67 -18.50 15.16
C ASP A 74 -9.40 -17.05 15.55
N LEU A 75 -9.90 -16.09 14.75
CA LEU A 75 -9.59 -14.68 14.90
C LEU A 75 -10.61 -13.96 15.79
N LEU A 76 -10.21 -13.67 17.02
CA LEU A 76 -11.04 -12.89 17.96
C LEU A 76 -11.22 -11.43 17.53
N CYS A 77 -10.37 -10.90 16.63
CA CYS A 77 -10.57 -9.56 16.07
C CYS A 77 -11.83 -9.43 15.21
N TYR A 78 -12.45 -10.54 14.79
CA TYR A 78 -13.73 -10.56 14.08
C TYR A 78 -14.94 -10.69 14.99
N SER A 79 -14.73 -10.77 16.30
CA SER A 79 -15.77 -10.96 17.30
C SER A 79 -16.16 -9.61 17.88
N LEU A 80 -17.41 -9.22 17.67
CA LEU A 80 -17.96 -7.98 18.19
C LEU A 80 -18.80 -8.28 19.43
N PHE A 81 -18.42 -7.69 20.56
CA PHE A 81 -19.12 -7.84 21.83
C PHE A 81 -19.67 -6.50 22.28
N LEU A 82 -20.99 -6.42 22.43
CA LEU A 82 -21.74 -5.23 22.79
C LEU A 82 -22.45 -5.47 24.13
N THR A 83 -22.57 -4.41 24.94
CA THR A 83 -23.22 -4.43 26.25
C THR A 83 -24.10 -3.18 26.40
N GLY A 84 -25.06 -3.22 27.34
CA GLY A 84 -25.91 -2.07 27.63
C GLY A 84 -26.84 -1.69 26.47
N GLU A 85 -26.93 -0.40 26.16
CA GLU A 85 -27.79 0.11 25.08
C GLU A 85 -27.34 -0.36 23.70
N ASP A 86 -26.03 -0.48 23.46
CA ASP A 86 -25.47 -0.94 22.17
C ASP A 86 -25.81 -2.41 21.87
N ALA A 87 -26.16 -3.20 22.90
CA ALA A 87 -26.56 -4.59 22.74
C ALA A 87 -28.04 -4.77 22.38
N ARG A 88 -28.86 -3.71 22.46
CA ARG A 88 -30.31 -3.82 22.26
C ARG A 88 -30.63 -4.05 20.79
N ILE A 89 -31.63 -4.90 20.56
CA ILE A 89 -32.22 -5.11 19.24
C ILE A 89 -33.52 -4.32 19.21
N ASP A 90 -33.58 -3.23 18.44
CA ASP A 90 -34.59 -2.16 18.47
C ASP A 90 -36.02 -2.55 18.87
N MET A 91 -36.58 -3.55 18.19
CA MET A 91 -38.00 -3.92 18.32
C MET A 91 -38.27 -5.00 19.38
N LEU A 92 -37.22 -5.61 19.94
CA LEU A 92 -37.33 -6.72 20.89
C LEU A 92 -37.29 -6.23 22.32
N GLN A 93 -38.36 -6.54 23.07
CA GLN A 93 -38.37 -6.35 24.52
C GLN A 93 -37.46 -7.38 25.21
N ASN A 94 -37.16 -7.16 26.50
CA ASN A 94 -36.36 -8.09 27.33
C ASN A 94 -37.14 -9.38 27.62
N CYS A 95 -37.34 -10.19 26.59
CA CYS A 95 -38.23 -11.34 26.53
C CYS A 95 -37.47 -12.59 26.07
N SER A 96 -38.00 -13.78 26.37
CA SER A 96 -37.45 -15.03 25.86
C SER A 96 -37.60 -15.12 24.34
N ILE A 97 -36.47 -15.37 23.67
CA ILE A 97 -36.32 -15.35 22.22
C ILE A 97 -35.86 -16.72 21.74
N ARG A 98 -36.39 -17.15 20.59
CA ARG A 98 -35.89 -18.32 19.86
C ARG A 98 -35.62 -17.97 18.40
N SER A 99 -34.59 -18.56 17.80
CA SER A 99 -34.28 -18.39 16.37
C SER A 99 -34.53 -19.71 15.64
N PRO A 100 -35.74 -19.94 15.10
CA PRO A 100 -36.08 -21.21 14.45
C PRO A 100 -35.53 -21.31 13.02
N LEU A 101 -35.28 -20.17 12.36
CA LEU A 101 -34.82 -20.08 10.98
C LEU A 101 -33.66 -19.09 10.89
N THR A 102 -32.91 -19.15 9.79
CA THR A 102 -31.85 -18.19 9.49
C THR A 102 -32.41 -16.76 9.47
N SER A 103 -31.72 -15.85 10.15
CA SER A 103 -32.06 -14.42 10.21
C SER A 103 -33.48 -14.13 10.71
N THR A 104 -34.05 -15.00 11.56
CA THR A 104 -35.34 -14.73 12.22
C THR A 104 -35.31 -14.97 13.72
N VAL A 105 -36.15 -14.22 14.41
CA VAL A 105 -36.37 -14.29 15.86
C VAL A 105 -37.86 -14.40 16.15
N LEU A 106 -38.24 -15.38 16.96
CA LEU A 106 -39.55 -15.53 17.55
C LEU A 106 -39.54 -14.95 18.97
N ASP A 107 -40.31 -13.89 19.18
CA ASP A 107 -40.66 -13.43 20.52
C ASP A 107 -41.70 -14.40 21.11
N CYS A 108 -41.31 -15.11 22.17
CA CYS A 108 -42.14 -16.12 22.79
C CYS A 108 -43.27 -15.54 23.66
N HIS A 109 -43.20 -14.26 24.04
CA HIS A 109 -44.23 -13.58 24.82
C HIS A 109 -45.35 -13.06 23.90
N VAL A 110 -44.96 -12.41 22.79
CA VAL A 110 -45.91 -11.83 21.82
C VAL A 110 -46.35 -12.86 20.78
N GLY A 111 -45.57 -13.92 20.55
CA GLY A 111 -45.81 -14.91 19.50
C GLY A 111 -45.55 -14.38 18.09
N SER A 112 -44.83 -13.27 17.96
CA SER A 112 -44.50 -12.62 16.69
C SER A 112 -43.11 -13.02 16.23
N MET A 113 -42.95 -13.21 14.92
CA MET A 113 -41.67 -13.51 14.28
C MET A 113 -41.15 -12.27 13.56
N TYR A 114 -39.89 -11.94 13.81
CA TYR A 114 -39.18 -10.80 13.25
C TYR A 114 -38.04 -11.30 12.36
N ALA A 115 -37.79 -10.59 11.26
CA ALA A 115 -36.56 -10.75 10.49
C ALA A 115 -35.47 -9.90 11.15
N VAL A 116 -34.28 -10.46 11.32
CA VAL A 116 -33.13 -9.81 11.96
C VAL A 116 -32.00 -9.69 10.93
N SER A 117 -31.46 -8.50 10.80
CA SER A 117 -30.31 -8.20 9.95
C SER A 117 -29.41 -7.20 10.64
N ILE A 118 -28.11 -7.26 10.35
CA ILE A 118 -27.17 -6.23 10.80
C ILE A 118 -27.44 -4.97 9.98
N SER A 119 -27.61 -3.83 10.64
CA SER A 119 -27.78 -2.54 9.96
C SER A 119 -26.42 -1.92 9.63
N ASP A 120 -26.26 -1.50 8.38
CA ASP A 120 -25.07 -0.79 7.89
C ASP A 120 -24.89 0.56 8.61
N SER A 121 -25.96 1.34 8.73
CA SER A 121 -25.95 2.64 9.39
C SER A 121 -25.63 2.55 10.87
N ALA A 122 -26.21 1.57 11.59
CA ALA A 122 -25.90 1.35 13.00
C ALA A 122 -24.45 0.90 13.21
N LEU A 123 -23.94 0.01 12.35
CA LEU A 123 -22.56 -0.46 12.41
C LEU A 123 -21.55 0.67 12.13
N LEU A 124 -21.84 1.54 11.16
CA LEU A 124 -20.98 2.70 10.85
C LEU A 124 -21.01 3.74 11.96
N GLN A 125 -22.17 4.01 12.55
CA GLN A 125 -22.28 4.87 13.74
C GLN A 125 -21.51 4.28 14.92
N PHE A 126 -21.62 2.97 15.14
CA PHE A 126 -20.86 2.29 16.17
C PHE A 126 -19.34 2.39 15.92
N LEU A 127 -18.89 2.17 14.69
CA LEU A 127 -17.48 2.32 14.29
C LEU A 127 -16.94 3.74 14.56
N GLN A 128 -17.75 4.77 14.31
CA GLN A 128 -17.42 6.17 14.58
C GLN A 128 -17.34 6.49 16.07
N ASN A 129 -18.25 5.94 16.87
CA ASN A 129 -18.35 6.23 18.31
C ASN A 129 -17.45 5.34 19.19
N SER A 130 -16.99 4.21 18.64
CA SER A 130 -16.15 3.24 19.35
C SER A 130 -14.84 3.86 19.81
N LYS A 131 -14.47 3.54 21.06
CA LYS A 131 -13.23 4.03 21.67
C LYS A 131 -12.11 3.00 21.67
N ARG A 132 -12.45 1.70 21.65
CA ARG A 132 -11.46 0.62 21.72
C ARG A 132 -11.09 0.11 20.34
N ASP A 133 -9.82 -0.26 20.18
CA ASP A 133 -9.33 -0.82 18.92
C ASP A 133 -9.98 -2.18 18.60
N SER A 134 -10.31 -3.00 19.61
CA SER A 134 -11.01 -4.28 19.41
C SER A 134 -12.40 -4.08 18.82
N GLU A 135 -13.15 -3.09 19.31
CA GLU A 135 -14.49 -2.75 18.84
C GLU A 135 -14.44 -2.20 17.41
N ARG A 136 -13.48 -1.29 17.14
CA ARG A 136 -13.27 -0.72 15.81
C ARG A 136 -12.88 -1.77 14.78
N LEU A 137 -11.96 -2.66 15.12
CA LEU A 137 -11.48 -3.70 14.22
C LEU A 137 -12.60 -4.70 13.89
N ALA A 138 -13.32 -5.18 14.91
CA ALA A 138 -14.44 -6.09 14.72
C ALA A 138 -15.57 -5.46 13.90
N ALA A 139 -15.89 -4.19 14.17
CA ALA A 139 -16.89 -3.45 13.40
C ALA A 139 -16.46 -3.22 11.94
N LEU A 140 -15.19 -2.88 11.71
CA LEU A 140 -14.62 -2.72 10.37
C LEU A 140 -14.66 -4.04 9.58
N HIS A 141 -14.26 -5.14 10.21
CA HIS A 141 -14.31 -6.47 9.60
C HIS A 141 -15.74 -6.94 9.33
N CYS A 142 -16.67 -6.67 10.25
CA CYS A 142 -18.09 -6.91 10.02
C CYS A 142 -18.57 -6.10 8.81
N ALA A 143 -18.22 -4.82 8.72
CA ALA A 143 -18.63 -3.94 7.62
C ALA A 143 -18.13 -4.45 6.27
N LEU A 144 -16.85 -4.83 6.19
CA LEU A 144 -16.20 -5.23 4.94
C LEU A 144 -16.53 -6.66 4.48
N LEU A 145 -16.73 -7.61 5.42
CA LEU A 145 -17.05 -9.00 5.07
C LEU A 145 -18.56 -9.23 4.90
N TYR A 146 -19.39 -8.63 5.76
CA TYR A 146 -20.83 -8.92 5.81
C TYR A 146 -21.59 -8.17 4.73
N PHE A 147 -21.37 -6.86 4.61
CA PHE A 147 -21.98 -6.05 3.56
C PHE A 147 -21.12 -6.15 2.32
N GLN A 148 -21.47 -7.09 1.43
CA GLN A 148 -20.85 -7.21 0.10
C GLN A 148 -20.75 -5.83 -0.57
N HIS A 149 -19.59 -5.54 -1.15
CA HIS A 149 -19.14 -4.24 -1.67
C HIS A 149 -20.26 -3.32 -2.22
N THR A 150 -20.78 -2.42 -1.37
CA THR A 150 -21.50 -1.24 -1.84
C THR A 150 -20.52 -0.07 -1.89
N GLU A 151 -20.48 0.65 -3.01
CA GLU A 151 -19.54 1.77 -3.20
C GLU A 151 -19.74 2.85 -2.11
N ASP A 152 -20.97 3.02 -1.65
CA ASP A 152 -21.32 3.94 -0.57
C ASP A 152 -20.73 3.55 0.80
N LEU A 153 -20.66 2.25 1.10
CA LEU A 153 -20.08 1.77 2.36
C LEU A 153 -18.55 1.84 2.32
N GLU A 154 -17.92 1.47 1.20
CA GLU A 154 -16.47 1.65 1.01
C GLU A 154 -16.08 3.13 1.17
N MET A 155 -16.84 4.03 0.56
CA MET A 155 -16.66 5.49 0.69
C MET A 155 -16.74 5.95 2.14
N GLN A 156 -17.78 5.54 2.89
CA GLN A 156 -17.95 5.93 4.29
C GLN A 156 -16.83 5.37 5.18
N ILE A 157 -16.36 4.15 4.92
CA ILE A 157 -15.21 3.58 5.61
C ILE A 157 -13.94 4.38 5.29
N ILE A 158 -13.68 4.73 4.02
CA ILE A 158 -12.52 5.56 3.64
C ILE A 158 -12.56 6.91 4.36
N TRP A 159 -13.74 7.52 4.48
CA TRP A 159 -13.91 8.75 5.26
C TRP A 159 -13.57 8.56 6.73
N TRP A 160 -14.09 7.50 7.36
CA TRP A 160 -13.77 7.18 8.74
C TRP A 160 -12.26 6.96 8.93
N ILE A 161 -11.60 6.21 8.03
CA ILE A 161 -10.15 5.99 8.04
C ILE A 161 -9.42 7.33 7.99
N SER A 162 -9.83 8.24 7.09
CA SER A 162 -9.20 9.55 6.90
C SER A 162 -9.25 10.45 8.13
N GLU A 163 -10.28 10.29 8.98
CA GLU A 163 -10.44 11.04 10.23
C GLU A 163 -9.71 10.38 11.42
N ASN A 164 -9.55 9.06 11.41
CA ASN A 164 -9.11 8.25 12.56
C ASN A 164 -7.70 7.66 12.41
N LEU A 165 -6.88 8.19 11.49
CA LEU A 165 -5.53 7.67 11.18
C LEU A 165 -4.59 7.55 12.39
N SER A 166 -4.76 8.39 13.42
CA SER A 166 -3.91 8.41 14.62
C SER A 166 -4.55 7.79 15.86
N THR A 167 -5.82 7.39 15.78
CA THR A 167 -6.57 6.93 16.95
C THR A 167 -6.53 5.42 17.14
N CYS A 168 -6.12 4.66 16.12
CA CYS A 168 -5.92 3.21 16.21
C CYS A 168 -4.46 2.94 16.56
N HIS A 169 -4.22 2.23 17.67
CA HIS A 169 -2.87 1.95 18.15
C HIS A 169 -2.42 0.51 17.89
N SER A 170 -3.37 -0.40 17.83
CA SER A 170 -3.12 -1.85 17.80
C SER A 170 -3.14 -2.44 16.39
N PHE A 171 -3.70 -1.72 15.41
CA PHE A 171 -3.78 -2.14 14.01
C PHE A 171 -3.72 -0.92 13.08
N ASP A 172 -3.36 -1.14 11.81
CA ASP A 172 -3.40 -0.10 10.78
C ASP A 172 -4.72 -0.22 9.97
N PRO A 173 -5.61 0.79 10.03
CA PRO A 173 -6.91 0.71 9.37
C PRO A 173 -6.82 0.71 7.83
N ILE A 174 -5.77 1.28 7.24
CA ILE A 174 -5.55 1.26 5.79
C ILE A 174 -5.16 -0.16 5.35
N GLN A 175 -4.26 -0.82 6.10
CA GLN A 175 -3.87 -2.20 5.81
C GLN A 175 -5.07 -3.15 5.92
N GLU A 176 -5.86 -3.05 6.99
CA GLU A 176 -7.06 -3.87 7.17
C GLU A 176 -8.09 -3.63 6.07
N PHE A 177 -8.34 -2.37 5.71
CA PHE A 177 -9.26 -2.04 4.62
C PHE A 177 -8.82 -2.68 3.30
N ILE A 178 -7.53 -2.57 2.94
CA ILE A 178 -7.00 -3.13 1.70
C ILE A 178 -7.11 -4.66 1.71
N ILE A 179 -6.67 -5.33 2.77
CA ILE A 179 -6.64 -6.80 2.83
C ILE A 179 -8.05 -7.38 2.88
N ALA A 180 -8.92 -6.87 3.75
CA ALA A 180 -10.28 -7.39 3.87
C ALA A 180 -11.08 -7.14 2.58
N SER A 181 -10.91 -5.97 1.95
CA SER A 181 -11.56 -5.69 0.65
C SER A 181 -11.01 -6.57 -0.47
N LEU A 182 -9.69 -6.83 -0.51
CA LEU A 182 -9.09 -7.78 -1.46
C LEU A 182 -9.65 -9.17 -1.27
N TYR A 183 -9.69 -9.64 -0.02
CA TYR A 183 -10.19 -10.97 0.31
C TYR A 183 -11.63 -11.16 -0.19
N CYS A 184 -12.52 -10.20 0.08
CA CYS A 184 -13.91 -10.25 -0.38
C CYS A 184 -14.04 -10.29 -1.91
N ARG A 185 -13.25 -9.48 -2.64
CA ARG A 185 -13.29 -9.43 -4.11
C ARG A 185 -12.79 -10.73 -4.74
N MET A 186 -11.75 -11.33 -4.17
CA MET A 186 -11.05 -12.47 -4.77
C MET A 186 -11.67 -13.83 -4.38
N CYS A 187 -12.23 -13.97 -3.18
CA CYS A 187 -12.78 -15.25 -2.69
C CYS A 187 -13.79 -15.96 -3.62
N PRO A 188 -14.67 -15.26 -4.37
CA PRO A 188 -15.60 -15.90 -5.28
C PRO A 188 -14.94 -16.58 -6.51
N GLU A 189 -13.70 -16.23 -6.86
CA GLU A 189 -13.10 -16.61 -8.16
C GLU A 189 -12.70 -18.10 -8.25
N ALA A 190 -12.31 -18.71 -7.12
CA ALA A 190 -11.88 -20.10 -7.07
C ALA A 190 -12.19 -20.78 -5.73
N HIS A 191 -12.46 -22.08 -5.78
CA HIS A 191 -12.58 -22.90 -4.58
C HIS A 191 -11.25 -22.93 -3.81
N ASN A 192 -11.31 -22.94 -2.47
CA ASN A 192 -10.18 -22.93 -1.53
C ASN A 192 -9.25 -21.71 -1.58
N LEU A 193 -9.55 -20.69 -2.39
CA LEU A 193 -8.79 -19.45 -2.40
C LEU A 193 -8.94 -18.68 -1.07
N ASP A 194 -10.09 -18.88 -0.39
CA ASP A 194 -10.39 -18.40 0.96
C ASP A 194 -9.38 -18.88 2.03
N LYS A 195 -8.69 -20.00 1.79
CA LYS A 195 -7.66 -20.53 2.69
C LYS A 195 -6.25 -20.01 2.41
N LEU A 196 -6.00 -19.46 1.22
CA LEU A 196 -4.66 -19.08 0.75
C LEU A 196 -4.41 -17.58 0.80
N LEU A 197 -5.44 -16.76 0.63
CA LEU A 197 -5.30 -15.32 0.72
C LEU A 197 -5.34 -14.84 2.19
N PRO A 198 -4.60 -13.78 2.53
CA PRO A 198 -4.74 -13.12 3.81
C PRO A 198 -6.11 -12.41 3.87
N TYR A 199 -6.74 -12.42 5.04
CA TYR A 199 -8.04 -11.77 5.30
C TYR A 199 -7.94 -10.67 6.37
N THR A 200 -6.84 -10.62 7.12
CA THR A 200 -6.48 -9.54 8.05
C THR A 200 -4.97 -9.26 7.98
N SER A 201 -4.54 -8.06 8.37
CA SER A 201 -3.14 -7.74 8.62
C SER A 201 -2.68 -8.17 10.03
N VAL A 202 -3.63 -8.40 10.95
CA VAL A 202 -3.34 -8.77 12.34
C VAL A 202 -3.70 -10.22 12.63
N LEU A 203 -2.77 -11.13 12.34
CA LEU A 203 -2.95 -12.58 12.55
C LEU A 203 -2.95 -12.99 14.03
N ASP A 204 -2.16 -12.30 14.86
CA ASP A 204 -1.99 -12.62 16.29
C ASP A 204 -2.67 -11.55 17.18
N TRP A 205 -3.97 -11.33 16.97
CA TRP A 205 -4.72 -10.42 17.84
C TRP A 205 -4.94 -11.05 19.23
N ILE A 206 -4.13 -10.63 20.21
CA ILE A 206 -4.26 -11.03 21.62
C ILE A 206 -5.28 -10.14 22.36
N GLY A 207 -5.85 -9.13 21.70
CA GLY A 207 -6.70 -8.13 22.36
C GLY A 207 -7.88 -8.78 23.06
N ILE A 208 -7.84 -8.73 24.39
CA ILE A 208 -8.86 -9.29 25.27
C ILE A 208 -10.12 -8.46 25.10
N ILE A 209 -11.24 -9.13 24.79
CA ILE A 209 -12.56 -8.51 24.81
C ILE A 209 -12.92 -8.27 26.28
N PRO A 210 -13.10 -7.02 26.73
CA PRO A 210 -13.40 -6.74 28.13
C PRO A 210 -14.67 -7.46 28.58
N GLY A 211 -14.60 -8.16 29.72
CA GLY A 211 -15.74 -8.91 30.28
C GLY A 211 -16.01 -10.26 29.63
N VAL A 212 -15.19 -10.69 28.65
CA VAL A 212 -15.32 -11.99 27.99
C VAL A 212 -13.99 -12.75 28.03
N THR A 213 -14.01 -13.96 28.59
CA THR A 213 -12.88 -14.89 28.50
C THR A 213 -13.22 -16.00 27.50
N CYS A 214 -12.24 -16.39 26.68
CA CYS A 214 -12.40 -17.42 25.66
C CYS A 214 -11.41 -18.55 25.93
N ALA A 215 -11.91 -19.78 26.06
CA ALA A 215 -11.12 -21.01 26.08
C ALA A 215 -11.40 -21.81 24.80
N THR A 216 -10.36 -22.43 24.24
CA THR A 216 -10.46 -23.22 23.00
C THR A 216 -10.05 -24.65 23.30
N ASP A 217 -10.94 -25.63 23.10
CA ASP A 217 -10.64 -27.04 23.28
C ASP A 217 -10.76 -27.81 21.95
N ILE A 218 -9.85 -28.76 21.72
CA ILE A 218 -9.88 -29.62 20.53
C ILE A 218 -10.97 -30.67 20.71
N ILE A 219 -11.78 -30.88 19.67
CA ILE A 219 -12.86 -31.86 19.68
C ILE A 219 -12.60 -32.99 18.69
N SER A 220 -13.17 -34.17 18.95
CA SER A 220 -13.17 -35.27 17.99
C SER A 220 -13.98 -34.88 16.75
N LEU A 221 -13.35 -35.01 15.58
CA LEU A 221 -14.01 -34.71 14.30
C LEU A 221 -15.21 -35.63 14.07
N PRO A 222 -16.35 -35.10 13.58
CA PRO A 222 -17.50 -35.93 13.26
C PRO A 222 -17.18 -36.84 12.07
N VAL A 223 -17.56 -38.12 12.19
CA VAL A 223 -17.55 -39.05 11.06
C VAL A 223 -18.84 -38.82 10.30
N ILE A 224 -18.73 -38.34 9.05
CA ILE A 224 -19.91 -38.13 8.21
C ILE A 224 -19.82 -38.99 6.96
N GLU A 225 -20.74 -39.94 6.84
CA GLU A 225 -20.85 -40.82 5.67
C GLU A 225 -21.90 -40.27 4.71
N PHE A 226 -21.46 -39.75 3.57
CA PHE A 226 -22.36 -39.28 2.50
C PHE A 226 -22.02 -39.93 1.17
N GLN A 227 -23.04 -40.40 0.45
CA GLN A 227 -22.91 -40.86 -0.93
C GLN A 227 -23.27 -39.72 -1.88
N ASN A 228 -22.40 -39.41 -2.84
CA ASN A 228 -22.64 -38.48 -3.96
C ASN A 228 -23.11 -37.06 -3.58
N SER A 229 -22.63 -36.50 -2.47
CA SER A 229 -23.05 -35.17 -2.03
C SER A 229 -22.27 -34.06 -2.74
N LYS A 230 -22.98 -33.14 -3.43
CA LYS A 230 -22.42 -31.94 -4.07
C LYS A 230 -22.67 -30.68 -3.23
N GLY A 231 -21.85 -29.65 -3.41
CA GLY A 231 -22.08 -28.31 -2.85
C GLY A 231 -21.68 -28.21 -1.38
N PHE A 232 -22.65 -28.01 -0.47
CA PHE A 232 -22.38 -27.77 0.96
C PHE A 232 -21.59 -28.91 1.60
N TRP A 233 -22.05 -30.15 1.42
CA TRP A 233 -21.47 -31.35 2.02
C TRP A 233 -20.08 -31.68 1.46
N GLU A 234 -19.85 -31.41 0.18
CA GLU A 234 -18.53 -31.53 -0.45
C GLU A 234 -17.53 -30.54 0.17
N LYS A 235 -17.94 -29.26 0.32
CA LYS A 235 -17.10 -28.25 0.99
C LYS A 235 -16.87 -28.58 2.46
N LEU A 236 -17.87 -29.12 3.17
CA LEU A 236 -17.72 -29.55 4.56
C LEU A 236 -16.73 -30.72 4.68
N ASN A 237 -16.84 -31.72 3.82
CA ASN A 237 -15.94 -32.87 3.82
C ASN A 237 -14.49 -32.46 3.50
N SER A 238 -14.29 -31.57 2.52
CA SER A 238 -12.97 -31.01 2.21
C SER A 238 -12.37 -30.24 3.40
N ASN A 239 -13.20 -29.50 4.15
CA ASN A 239 -12.74 -28.83 5.38
C ASN A 239 -12.34 -29.83 6.46
N LEU A 240 -13.13 -30.87 6.70
CA LEU A 240 -12.81 -31.91 7.67
C LEU A 240 -11.52 -32.65 7.32
N GLU A 241 -11.30 -32.98 6.05
CA GLU A 241 -10.04 -33.57 5.59
C GLU A 241 -8.86 -32.63 5.83
N SER A 242 -8.98 -31.33 5.55
CA SER A 242 -7.89 -30.38 5.80
C SER A 242 -7.51 -30.27 7.29
N VAL A 243 -8.46 -30.44 8.22
CA VAL A 243 -8.19 -30.41 9.66
C VAL A 243 -7.44 -31.67 10.13
N LYS A 244 -7.71 -32.84 9.54
CA LYS A 244 -7.05 -34.10 9.93
C LYS A 244 -5.54 -34.06 9.76
N TYR A 245 -5.05 -33.32 8.76
CA TYR A 245 -3.63 -33.27 8.42
C TYR A 245 -2.88 -32.09 9.05
N ALA A 246 -3.54 -31.31 9.93
CA ALA A 246 -2.95 -30.15 10.62
C ALA A 246 -2.12 -29.26 9.68
N GLU A 247 -2.69 -28.90 8.52
CA GLU A 247 -1.96 -28.05 7.57
C GLU A 247 -1.69 -26.69 8.22
N PRO A 248 -0.41 -26.26 8.33
CA PRO A 248 -0.09 -24.95 8.86
C PRO A 248 -0.72 -23.87 7.97
N HIS A 249 -1.14 -22.76 8.58
CA HIS A 249 -1.70 -21.57 7.95
C HIS A 249 -1.06 -21.30 6.57
N LEU A 250 -1.75 -21.71 5.50
CA LEU A 250 -1.25 -21.65 4.13
C LEU A 250 -1.34 -20.25 3.52
N HIS A 251 -1.46 -19.20 4.35
CA HIS A 251 -1.66 -17.85 3.86
C HIS A 251 -0.43 -17.34 3.12
N TYR A 252 -0.66 -16.63 2.02
CA TYR A 252 0.38 -15.91 1.33
C TYR A 252 0.97 -14.81 2.23
N HIS A 253 2.28 -14.88 2.47
CA HIS A 253 3.01 -13.90 3.26
C HIS A 253 4.03 -13.15 2.40
N ASN A 254 4.02 -11.82 2.50
CA ASN A 254 4.96 -10.94 1.80
C ASN A 254 6.40 -10.96 2.37
N ASN A 255 6.73 -11.92 3.25
CA ASN A 255 8.07 -12.01 3.86
C ASN A 255 9.14 -12.38 2.82
N VAL A 256 8.82 -13.29 1.91
CA VAL A 256 9.72 -13.64 0.80
C VAL A 256 9.85 -12.46 -0.16
N LEU A 257 8.73 -11.79 -0.49
CA LEU A 257 8.69 -10.57 -1.31
C LEU A 257 9.61 -9.50 -0.77
N ARG A 258 9.50 -9.21 0.53
CA ARG A 258 10.30 -8.19 1.20
C ARG A 258 11.79 -8.48 1.14
N ARG A 259 12.19 -9.75 1.29
CA ARG A 259 13.61 -10.15 1.22
C ARG A 259 14.16 -9.99 -0.19
N GLU A 260 13.43 -10.47 -1.19
CA GLU A 260 13.83 -10.34 -2.60
C GLU A 260 13.86 -8.88 -3.04
N TRP A 261 12.84 -8.11 -2.68
CA TRP A 261 12.77 -6.68 -2.93
C TRP A 261 13.98 -5.94 -2.38
N ARG A 262 14.31 -6.14 -1.09
CA ARG A 262 15.49 -5.52 -0.47
C ARG A 262 16.80 -5.93 -1.13
N SER A 263 16.93 -7.20 -1.50
CA SER A 263 18.10 -7.73 -2.20
C SER A 263 18.32 -7.02 -3.54
N ILE A 264 17.26 -6.89 -4.34
CA ILE A 264 17.32 -6.24 -5.65
C ILE A 264 17.55 -4.73 -5.50
N LEU A 265 16.91 -4.07 -4.52
CA LEU A 265 17.14 -2.65 -4.24
C LEU A 265 18.59 -2.35 -3.86
N ILE A 266 19.19 -3.17 -3.00
CA ILE A 266 20.60 -3.05 -2.63
C ILE A 266 21.49 -3.25 -3.86
N GLY A 267 21.20 -4.27 -4.68
CA GLY A 267 21.91 -4.48 -5.95
C GLY A 267 21.82 -3.28 -6.90
N LEU A 268 20.63 -2.66 -7.00
CA LEU A 268 20.37 -1.47 -7.83
C LEU A 268 20.98 -0.18 -7.28
N LEU A 269 21.24 -0.09 -5.98
CA LEU A 269 21.91 1.04 -5.35
C LEU A 269 23.44 0.96 -5.49
N VAL A 270 23.99 -0.26 -5.51
CA VAL A 270 25.43 -0.52 -5.67
C VAL A 270 25.87 -0.38 -7.12
N CYS A 271 25.00 -0.74 -8.07
CA CYS A 271 25.20 -0.42 -9.48
C CYS A 271 24.71 1.00 -9.76
N SER A 272 25.56 1.88 -10.27
CA SER A 272 25.14 3.24 -10.66
C SER A 272 23.88 3.17 -11.52
N PHE A 273 22.81 3.89 -11.18
CA PHE A 273 21.54 3.94 -11.94
C PHE A 273 21.73 4.20 -13.46
N GLY A 274 22.87 4.75 -13.88
CA GLY A 274 23.25 4.90 -15.29
C GLY A 274 23.46 3.59 -16.04
N ASP A 275 23.78 2.50 -15.34
CA ASP A 275 23.97 1.17 -15.91
C ASP A 275 22.65 0.41 -16.08
N PHE A 276 21.53 0.89 -15.53
CA PHE A 276 20.21 0.25 -15.71
C PHE A 276 19.72 0.32 -17.17
N CYS A 277 19.95 1.44 -17.86
CA CYS A 277 19.65 1.57 -19.30
C CYS A 277 20.64 0.78 -20.19
N LEU A 278 21.82 0.46 -19.67
CA LEU A 278 22.80 -0.41 -20.35
C LEU A 278 22.53 -1.89 -20.05
N PHE A 279 21.98 -2.26 -18.90
CA PHE A 279 21.62 -3.64 -18.55
C PHE A 279 20.48 -4.20 -19.41
N THR A 280 19.59 -3.34 -19.93
CA THR A 280 18.59 -3.77 -20.93
C THR A 280 19.19 -3.98 -22.33
N ASN A 281 20.37 -3.44 -22.60
CA ASN A 281 21.02 -3.43 -23.93
C ASN A 281 22.36 -4.18 -24.01
N GLN A 282 22.97 -4.58 -22.88
CA GLN A 282 24.23 -5.32 -22.85
C GLN A 282 24.01 -6.81 -22.62
N ARG A 283 24.75 -7.59 -23.39
CA ARG A 283 24.45 -8.97 -23.79
C ARG A 283 25.03 -10.04 -22.85
N GLU A 284 25.59 -9.64 -21.70
CA GLU A 284 26.61 -10.45 -21.02
C GLU A 284 26.25 -11.05 -19.65
N GLU A 285 25.09 -10.74 -19.03
CA GLU A 285 24.56 -11.52 -17.89
C GLU A 285 23.17 -12.10 -18.19
N ARG A 286 23.14 -13.24 -18.90
CA ARG A 286 21.93 -13.76 -19.58
C ARG A 286 20.79 -14.25 -18.67
N THR A 287 21.04 -14.64 -17.42
CA THR A 287 20.03 -15.24 -16.53
C THR A 287 19.32 -14.21 -15.65
N THR A 288 20.06 -13.30 -15.01
CA THR A 288 19.51 -12.24 -14.15
C THR A 288 18.72 -11.21 -14.95
N THR A 289 19.18 -10.88 -16.17
CA THR A 289 18.48 -9.98 -17.09
C THR A 289 17.16 -10.56 -17.61
N ALA A 290 17.10 -11.87 -17.87
CA ALA A 290 15.89 -12.54 -18.32
C ALA A 290 14.83 -12.60 -17.21
N TYR A 291 15.25 -12.87 -15.97
CA TYR A 291 14.36 -12.84 -14.80
C TYR A 291 13.75 -11.45 -14.60
N LEU A 292 14.57 -10.40 -14.51
CA LEU A 292 14.09 -9.02 -14.34
C LEU A 292 13.17 -8.59 -15.50
N ARG A 293 13.49 -8.98 -16.74
CA ARG A 293 12.61 -8.72 -17.89
C ARG A 293 11.23 -9.35 -17.69
N ASN A 294 11.17 -10.62 -17.28
CA ASN A 294 9.90 -11.29 -17.00
C ASN A 294 9.10 -10.60 -15.89
N ILE A 295 9.79 -10.10 -14.85
CA ILE A 295 9.16 -9.33 -13.77
C ILE A 295 8.55 -8.02 -14.29
N PHE A 296 9.27 -7.25 -15.10
CA PHE A 296 8.72 -6.04 -15.73
C PHE A 296 7.57 -6.35 -16.69
N GLU A 297 7.63 -7.46 -17.44
CA GLU A 297 6.51 -7.89 -18.29
C GLU A 297 5.26 -8.25 -17.47
N ASN A 298 5.41 -8.85 -16.29
CA ASN A 298 4.29 -9.06 -15.37
C ASN A 298 3.68 -7.73 -14.92
N ALA A 299 4.51 -6.74 -14.59
CA ALA A 299 4.03 -5.41 -14.20
C ALA A 299 3.25 -4.72 -15.34
N LYS A 300 3.74 -4.82 -16.58
CA LYS A 300 3.03 -4.30 -17.76
C LYS A 300 1.67 -4.96 -17.94
N LYS A 301 1.57 -6.28 -17.74
CA LYS A 301 0.29 -7.00 -17.80
C LYS A 301 -0.70 -6.46 -16.77
N VAL A 302 -0.28 -6.26 -15.53
CA VAL A 302 -1.11 -5.68 -14.47
C VAL A 302 -1.61 -4.28 -14.87
N LEU A 303 -0.72 -3.41 -15.33
CA LEU A 303 -1.09 -2.05 -15.75
C LEU A 303 -2.07 -2.06 -16.94
N SER A 304 -1.82 -2.90 -17.95
CA SER A 304 -2.75 -3.06 -19.08
C SER A 304 -4.11 -3.61 -18.67
N HIS A 305 -4.16 -4.43 -17.61
CA HIS A 305 -5.40 -4.94 -17.06
C HIS A 305 -6.22 -3.81 -16.40
N LEU A 306 -5.53 -2.94 -15.67
CA LEU A 306 -6.13 -1.77 -15.00
C LEU A 306 -6.63 -0.70 -16.00
N ASP A 307 -5.96 -0.59 -17.16
CA ASP A 307 -6.40 0.27 -18.28
C ASP A 307 -7.74 -0.11 -18.90
N THR A 308 -8.19 -1.34 -18.70
CA THR A 308 -9.52 -1.75 -19.17
C THR A 308 -10.64 -1.38 -18.20
N TRP A 309 -10.32 -1.03 -16.94
CA TRP A 309 -11.30 -0.89 -15.87
C TRP A 309 -11.75 0.55 -15.59
N ASP A 310 -10.97 1.58 -15.94
CA ASP A 310 -11.27 2.95 -15.51
C ASP A 310 -10.73 4.02 -16.49
N SER A 311 -11.60 4.56 -17.34
CA SER A 311 -11.27 5.57 -18.35
C SER A 311 -11.73 6.99 -18.00
N GLU A 312 -12.57 7.20 -16.99
CA GLU A 312 -13.30 8.49 -16.88
C GLU A 312 -12.79 9.46 -15.81
N GLU A 313 -12.10 9.06 -14.73
CA GLU A 313 -11.66 10.03 -13.70
C GLU A 313 -10.38 9.63 -12.93
N ARG A 314 -9.28 9.35 -13.65
CA ARG A 314 -7.99 9.12 -12.97
C ARG A 314 -7.39 10.42 -12.46
N LEU A 315 -7.01 10.44 -11.17
CA LEU A 315 -6.20 11.51 -10.60
C LEU A 315 -4.85 11.59 -11.32
N VAL A 316 -4.54 12.73 -11.96
CA VAL A 316 -3.22 12.98 -12.57
C VAL A 316 -2.19 13.19 -11.44
N PRO A 317 -1.09 12.42 -11.37
CA PRO A 317 -0.43 11.65 -12.43
C PRO A 317 -0.51 10.12 -12.20
N LEU A 318 -1.47 9.64 -11.40
CA LEU A 318 -1.58 8.22 -11.07
C LEU A 318 -1.78 7.40 -12.35
N PHE A 319 -0.97 6.34 -12.48
CA PHE A 319 -0.89 5.45 -13.64
C PHE A 319 -0.43 6.10 -14.96
N GLN A 320 -0.02 7.38 -14.96
CA GLN A 320 0.49 8.07 -16.15
C GLN A 320 2.02 8.09 -16.22
N GLU A 321 2.69 7.95 -15.08
CA GLU A 321 4.15 7.98 -14.98
C GLU A 321 4.77 6.57 -14.93
N GLU A 322 5.97 6.43 -15.50
CA GLU A 322 6.77 5.21 -15.33
C GLU A 322 7.50 5.25 -13.98
N ASP A 323 7.11 4.38 -13.07
CA ASP A 323 7.80 4.15 -11.79
C ASP A 323 8.42 2.75 -11.78
N TYR A 324 9.71 2.66 -12.13
CA TYR A 324 10.41 1.37 -12.21
C TYR A 324 10.47 0.64 -10.87
N GLN A 325 10.53 1.36 -9.75
CA GLN A 325 10.57 0.73 -8.42
C GLN A 325 9.23 0.07 -8.12
N GLN A 326 8.13 0.78 -8.34
CA GLN A 326 6.79 0.20 -8.15
C GLN A 326 6.51 -0.91 -9.17
N GLN A 327 6.89 -0.75 -10.44
CA GLN A 327 6.74 -1.81 -11.46
C GLN A 327 7.50 -3.09 -11.08
N LEU A 328 8.73 -2.96 -10.58
CA LEU A 328 9.49 -4.11 -10.11
C LEU A 328 8.77 -4.80 -8.94
N LEU A 329 8.28 -4.05 -7.96
CA LEU A 329 7.53 -4.60 -6.83
C LEU A 329 6.22 -5.28 -7.25
N MET A 330 5.46 -4.68 -8.18
CA MET A 330 4.26 -5.27 -8.78
C MET A 330 4.58 -6.63 -9.43
N GLY A 331 5.60 -6.68 -10.28
CA GLY A 331 5.96 -7.89 -11.00
C GLY A 331 6.47 -9.01 -10.08
N LEU A 332 7.20 -8.65 -9.01
CA LEU A 332 7.67 -9.61 -8.00
C LEU A 332 6.48 -10.21 -7.23
N MET A 333 5.51 -9.38 -6.85
CA MET A 333 4.30 -9.84 -6.17
C MET A 333 3.52 -10.82 -7.05
N VAL A 334 3.35 -10.52 -8.35
CA VAL A 334 2.75 -11.45 -9.33
C VAL A 334 3.51 -12.78 -9.36
N ALA A 335 4.84 -12.74 -9.48
CA ALA A 335 5.63 -13.95 -9.58
C ALA A 335 5.52 -14.84 -8.33
N GLN A 336 5.56 -14.25 -7.14
CA GLN A 336 5.49 -14.98 -5.88
C GLN A 336 4.10 -15.50 -5.55
N LEU A 337 3.06 -14.70 -5.77
CA LEU A 337 1.69 -15.15 -5.56
C LEU A 337 1.34 -16.28 -6.53
N LYS A 338 1.76 -16.18 -7.80
CA LYS A 338 1.61 -17.26 -8.78
C LYS A 338 2.27 -18.55 -8.32
N ASP A 339 3.53 -18.50 -7.86
CA ASP A 339 4.23 -19.67 -7.37
C ASP A 339 3.54 -20.28 -6.13
N HIS A 340 3.06 -19.44 -5.21
CA HIS A 340 2.29 -19.89 -4.06
C HIS A 340 0.98 -20.58 -4.47
N LEU A 341 0.15 -19.96 -5.32
CA LEU A 341 -1.10 -20.54 -5.80
C LEU A 341 -0.88 -21.82 -6.61
N MET A 342 0.17 -21.89 -7.44
CA MET A 342 0.50 -23.10 -8.21
C MET A 342 0.84 -24.30 -7.31
N ARG A 343 1.43 -24.06 -6.13
CA ARG A 343 1.77 -25.13 -5.18
C ARG A 343 0.53 -25.72 -4.49
N HIS A 344 -0.44 -24.86 -4.16
CA HIS A 344 -1.61 -25.23 -3.36
C HIS A 344 -2.90 -25.47 -4.17
N LEU A 345 -3.01 -24.92 -5.39
CA LEU A 345 -4.15 -25.07 -6.29
C LEU A 345 -3.79 -25.88 -7.55
N GLN A 346 -3.23 -27.08 -7.38
CA GLN A 346 -2.75 -27.91 -8.49
C GLN A 346 -3.85 -28.34 -9.48
N TYR A 347 -5.11 -28.33 -9.05
CA TYR A 347 -6.28 -28.66 -9.87
C TYR A 347 -6.79 -27.48 -10.71
N VAL A 348 -6.39 -26.24 -10.39
CA VAL A 348 -6.76 -25.05 -11.17
C VAL A 348 -5.79 -24.91 -12.35
N GLY A 349 -6.33 -24.71 -13.55
CA GLY A 349 -5.49 -24.54 -14.75
C GLY A 349 -4.57 -23.33 -14.65
N LYS A 350 -3.33 -23.46 -15.15
CA LYS A 350 -2.30 -22.40 -15.11
C LYS A 350 -2.79 -21.03 -15.61
N LYS A 351 -3.62 -21.02 -16.67
CA LYS A 351 -4.20 -19.78 -17.21
C LYS A 351 -5.11 -19.07 -16.21
N LYS A 352 -5.95 -19.82 -15.51
CA LYS A 352 -6.86 -19.28 -14.49
C LYS A 352 -6.08 -18.77 -13.27
N ILE A 353 -4.99 -19.43 -12.88
CA ILE A 353 -4.09 -18.92 -11.84
C ILE A 353 -3.44 -17.61 -12.30
N ASP A 354 -3.00 -17.53 -13.55
CA ASP A 354 -2.42 -16.30 -14.10
C ASP A 354 -3.41 -15.14 -14.08
N GLU A 355 -4.69 -15.38 -14.40
CA GLU A 355 -5.77 -14.40 -14.30
C GLU A 355 -5.99 -13.95 -12.84
N ILE A 356 -6.21 -14.89 -11.91
CA ILE A 356 -6.43 -14.60 -10.47
C ILE A 356 -5.29 -13.74 -9.89
N VAL A 357 -4.04 -14.02 -10.26
CA VAL A 357 -2.88 -13.28 -9.74
C VAL A 357 -2.83 -11.85 -10.30
N LEU A 358 -3.14 -11.68 -11.59
CA LEU A 358 -3.20 -10.36 -12.20
C LEU A 358 -4.35 -9.55 -11.60
N ASP A 359 -5.52 -10.16 -11.42
CA ASP A 359 -6.69 -9.57 -10.78
C ASP A 359 -6.39 -9.17 -9.34
N TYR A 360 -5.68 -10.00 -8.58
CA TYR A 360 -5.27 -9.69 -7.21
C TYR A 360 -4.46 -8.39 -7.12
N VAL A 361 -3.39 -8.27 -7.94
CA VAL A 361 -2.50 -7.10 -7.89
C VAL A 361 -3.19 -5.87 -8.50
N ALA A 362 -4.01 -6.03 -9.54
CA ALA A 362 -4.81 -4.95 -10.11
C ALA A 362 -5.84 -4.41 -9.10
N ASN A 363 -6.57 -5.29 -8.42
CA ASN A 363 -7.52 -4.91 -7.37
C ASN A 363 -6.83 -4.19 -6.21
N LEU A 364 -5.61 -4.60 -5.83
CA LEU A 364 -4.84 -3.93 -4.78
C LEU A 364 -4.54 -2.49 -5.16
N LEU A 365 -4.03 -2.27 -6.37
CA LEU A 365 -3.73 -0.93 -6.88
C LEU A 365 -4.99 -0.08 -7.02
N ASN A 366 -6.10 -0.70 -7.45
CA ASN A 366 -7.40 -0.04 -7.55
C ASN A 366 -7.94 0.39 -6.19
N LEU A 367 -7.77 -0.41 -5.12
CA LEU A 367 -8.17 -0.02 -3.77
C LEU A 367 -7.38 1.19 -3.27
N VAL A 368 -6.06 1.22 -3.50
CA VAL A 368 -5.24 2.40 -3.18
C VAL A 368 -5.70 3.61 -3.99
N HIS A 369 -6.00 3.43 -5.28
CA HIS A 369 -6.54 4.48 -6.12
C HIS A 369 -7.89 5.00 -5.61
N ARG A 370 -8.81 4.12 -5.20
CA ARG A 370 -10.12 4.49 -4.62
C ARG A 370 -9.97 5.30 -3.34
N ILE A 371 -9.07 4.90 -2.42
CA ILE A 371 -8.75 5.70 -1.22
C ILE A 371 -8.32 7.11 -1.64
N MET A 372 -7.38 7.20 -2.60
CA MET A 372 -6.88 8.48 -3.08
C MET A 372 -7.96 9.34 -3.73
N LYS A 373 -8.79 8.76 -4.61
CA LYS A 373 -9.90 9.44 -5.30
C LYS A 373 -10.89 10.03 -4.29
N GLU A 374 -11.25 9.23 -3.29
CA GLU A 374 -12.24 9.64 -2.30
C GLU A 374 -11.71 10.72 -1.36
N VAL A 375 -10.46 10.59 -0.92
CA VAL A 375 -9.76 11.62 -0.16
C VAL A 375 -9.65 12.91 -0.96
N TRP A 376 -9.36 12.83 -2.26
CA TRP A 376 -9.31 13.99 -3.15
C TRP A 376 -10.63 14.74 -3.21
N ARG A 377 -11.73 13.98 -3.37
CA ARG A 377 -13.08 14.49 -3.46
C ARG A 377 -13.52 15.14 -2.15
N ARG A 378 -13.24 14.48 -1.02
CA ARG A 378 -13.58 14.96 0.33
C ARG A 378 -12.98 16.33 0.63
N TYR A 379 -11.71 16.55 0.26
CA TYR A 379 -11.02 17.83 0.45
C TYR A 379 -11.19 18.80 -0.72
N GLN A 380 -12.04 18.48 -1.71
CA GLN A 380 -12.36 19.32 -2.88
C GLN A 380 -11.11 19.84 -3.62
N LEU A 381 -10.09 18.99 -3.74
CA LEU A 381 -8.85 19.38 -4.39
C LEU A 381 -9.06 19.46 -5.91
N HIS A 382 -8.85 20.64 -6.50
CA HIS A 382 -8.90 20.84 -7.95
C HIS A 382 -7.75 20.12 -8.66
N SER A 383 -7.82 19.95 -9.98
CA SER A 383 -6.78 19.33 -10.82
C SER A 383 -5.45 20.13 -10.90
N CYS A 384 -5.41 21.37 -10.40
CA CYS A 384 -4.23 22.25 -10.41
C CYS A 384 -3.26 22.00 -9.23
N ILE A 385 -2.94 20.74 -8.94
CA ILE A 385 -2.13 20.32 -7.76
C ILE A 385 -0.63 20.59 -7.97
N PHE A 386 -0.30 21.24 -9.07
CA PHE A 386 1.06 21.31 -9.58
C PHE A 386 1.46 22.70 -10.08
N SER A 387 0.83 23.79 -9.65
CA SER A 387 1.60 25.04 -9.62
C SER A 387 2.45 24.99 -8.36
N PHE A 388 3.75 25.30 -8.43
CA PHE A 388 4.59 25.39 -7.23
C PHE A 388 4.65 26.82 -6.66
N ASP A 389 3.97 27.75 -7.32
CA ASP A 389 4.00 29.19 -7.00
C ASP A 389 3.17 29.56 -5.78
N GLU A 390 2.15 28.75 -5.46
CA GLU A 390 1.24 28.99 -4.35
C GLU A 390 1.54 28.08 -3.15
N ARG A 391 1.26 28.57 -1.94
CA ARG A 391 1.37 27.76 -0.72
C ARG A 391 0.21 26.77 -0.66
N GLY A 392 0.50 25.56 -0.17
CA GLY A 392 -0.50 24.52 0.01
C GLY A 392 -1.64 24.94 0.96
N SER A 393 -2.87 24.57 0.60
CA SER A 393 -4.07 24.71 1.43
C SER A 393 -4.09 23.71 2.60
N THR A 394 -4.99 23.91 3.55
CA THR A 394 -5.21 22.96 4.66
C THR A 394 -5.69 21.59 4.16
N GLY A 395 -6.47 21.55 3.08
CA GLY A 395 -6.88 20.32 2.42
C GLY A 395 -5.70 19.58 1.80
N GLU A 396 -4.82 20.28 1.08
CA GLU A 396 -3.60 19.67 0.51
C GLU A 396 -2.68 19.11 1.61
N PHE A 397 -2.59 19.78 2.75
CA PHE A 397 -1.84 19.31 3.91
C PHE A 397 -2.46 18.04 4.54
N ALA A 398 -3.79 17.97 4.64
CA ALA A 398 -4.49 16.78 5.12
C ALA A 398 -4.29 15.59 4.17
N VAL A 399 -4.39 15.82 2.86
CA VAL A 399 -4.14 14.78 1.85
C VAL A 399 -2.67 14.32 1.87
N PHE A 400 -1.72 15.24 2.03
CA PHE A 400 -0.31 14.88 2.22
C PHE A 400 -0.12 13.91 3.40
N HIS A 401 -0.76 14.18 4.54
CA HIS A 401 -0.71 13.31 5.70
C HIS A 401 -1.34 11.93 5.45
N ILE A 402 -2.49 11.89 4.78
CA ILE A 402 -3.14 10.63 4.42
C ILE A 402 -2.24 9.82 3.47
N MET A 403 -1.63 10.46 2.47
CA MET A 403 -0.66 9.81 1.58
C MET A 403 0.56 9.26 2.32
N SER A 404 1.11 10.00 3.29
CA SER A 404 2.19 9.49 4.14
C SER A 404 1.77 8.24 4.92
N ARG A 405 0.53 8.19 5.42
CA ARG A 405 -0.01 7.00 6.10
C ARG A 405 -0.23 5.82 5.14
N ILE A 406 -0.72 6.06 3.93
CA ILE A 406 -0.82 5.03 2.88
C ILE A 406 0.57 4.47 2.53
N LEU A 407 1.58 5.33 2.40
CA LEU A 407 2.95 4.91 2.13
C LEU A 407 3.51 4.03 3.25
N GLU A 408 3.25 4.39 4.50
CA GLU A 408 3.67 3.61 5.67
C GLU A 408 2.95 2.25 5.72
N ALA A 409 1.63 2.25 5.52
CA ALA A 409 0.81 1.04 5.44
C ALA A 409 1.30 0.10 4.33
N ALA A 410 1.52 0.62 3.12
CA ALA A 410 2.02 -0.15 1.98
C ALA A 410 3.44 -0.70 2.23
N SER A 411 4.32 0.13 2.77
CA SER A 411 5.69 -0.29 3.14
C SER A 411 5.69 -1.38 4.22
N GLY A 412 4.80 -1.25 5.21
CA GLY A 412 4.59 -2.20 6.30
C GLY A 412 4.16 -3.59 5.83
N MET A 413 3.51 -3.70 4.67
CA MET A 413 3.06 -4.96 4.07
C MET A 413 3.79 -5.33 2.77
N CYS A 414 4.76 -4.52 2.33
CA CYS A 414 5.46 -4.68 1.05
C CYS A 414 4.50 -4.69 -0.17
N MET A 415 3.48 -3.83 -0.13
CA MET A 415 2.48 -3.69 -1.19
C MET A 415 2.92 -2.64 -2.22
N PRO A 416 2.71 -2.87 -3.53
CA PRO A 416 2.99 -1.88 -4.55
C PRO A 416 1.98 -0.73 -4.49
N LEU A 417 2.46 0.48 -4.82
CA LEU A 417 1.65 1.67 -4.97
C LEU A 417 1.41 1.97 -6.45
N PRO A 418 0.30 2.65 -6.79
CA PRO A 418 0.07 3.15 -8.15
C PRO A 418 1.26 3.98 -8.66
N PRO A 419 1.73 3.76 -9.91
CA PRO A 419 2.74 4.65 -10.52
C PRO A 419 2.29 6.11 -10.46
N GLY A 420 3.21 7.04 -10.20
CA GLY A 420 2.89 8.46 -10.01
C GLY A 420 2.49 8.85 -8.58
N PHE A 421 2.26 7.89 -7.68
CA PHE A 421 1.98 8.16 -6.26
C PHE A 421 3.09 9.00 -5.61
N HIS A 422 4.36 8.62 -5.80
CA HIS A 422 5.51 9.33 -5.23
C HIS A 422 5.66 10.75 -5.79
N THR A 423 5.35 10.96 -7.08
CA THR A 423 5.37 12.30 -7.70
C THR A 423 4.31 13.21 -7.09
N LEU A 424 3.09 12.70 -6.89
CA LEU A 424 2.01 13.44 -6.24
C LEU A 424 2.37 13.76 -4.78
N HIS A 425 2.90 12.78 -4.04
CA HIS A 425 3.29 12.94 -2.64
C HIS A 425 4.40 13.98 -2.46
N LEU A 426 5.43 13.95 -3.32
CA LEU A 426 6.49 14.96 -3.34
C LEU A 426 5.96 16.34 -3.72
N GLY A 427 5.07 16.42 -4.72
CA GLY A 427 4.45 17.67 -5.13
C GLY A 427 3.70 18.36 -3.99
N LEU A 428 2.86 17.60 -3.28
CA LEU A 428 2.19 18.08 -2.07
C LEU A 428 3.19 18.46 -0.97
N GLY A 429 4.24 17.64 -0.76
CA GLY A 429 5.29 17.92 0.21
C GLY A 429 5.97 19.28 -0.03
N VAL A 430 6.30 19.60 -1.28
CA VAL A 430 6.90 20.89 -1.66
C VAL A 430 5.98 22.07 -1.34
N ARG A 431 4.68 21.94 -1.61
CA ARG A 431 3.68 23.01 -1.38
C ARG A 431 3.33 23.18 0.10
N CYS A 432 3.33 22.08 0.86
CA CYS A 432 2.77 22.01 2.20
C CYS A 432 3.82 22.16 3.31
N LEU A 433 5.06 21.70 3.09
CA LEU A 433 6.08 21.63 4.12
C LEU A 433 7.07 22.81 4.06
N PRO A 434 7.56 23.28 5.23
CA PRO A 434 8.74 24.13 5.28
C PRO A 434 9.97 23.40 4.70
N LEU A 435 10.90 24.17 4.09
CA LEU A 435 12.11 23.61 3.45
C LEU A 435 12.87 22.62 4.35
N HIS A 436 13.09 22.95 5.63
CA HIS A 436 13.84 22.07 6.53
C HIS A 436 13.14 20.70 6.73
N THR A 437 11.81 20.71 6.89
CA THR A 437 11.01 19.49 7.07
C THR A 437 10.98 18.69 5.77
N LEU A 438 10.80 19.36 4.63
CA LEU A 438 10.84 18.73 3.31
C LEU A 438 12.16 17.99 3.09
N LEU A 439 13.30 18.65 3.36
CA LEU A 439 14.61 18.03 3.21
C LEU A 439 14.80 16.86 4.17
N HIS A 440 14.32 16.96 5.41
CA HIS A 440 14.36 15.85 6.36
C HIS A 440 13.56 14.63 5.87
N TYR A 441 12.38 14.84 5.28
CA TYR A 441 11.57 13.77 4.70
C TYR A 441 12.23 13.12 3.48
N ILE A 442 12.94 13.90 2.66
CA ILE A 442 13.73 13.39 1.54
C ILE A 442 14.92 12.58 2.06
N ASP A 443 15.68 13.13 3.02
CA ASP A 443 16.89 12.50 3.57
C ASP A 443 16.57 11.18 4.30
N ASN A 444 15.40 11.08 4.93
CA ASN A 444 14.91 9.85 5.56
C ASN A 444 14.26 8.85 4.58
N GLY A 445 14.12 9.20 3.29
CA GLY A 445 13.48 8.34 2.28
C GLY A 445 11.97 8.23 2.39
N VAL A 446 11.29 9.17 3.07
CA VAL A 446 9.81 9.26 3.07
C VAL A 446 9.33 9.90 1.77
N LEU A 447 10.04 10.91 1.27
CA LEU A 447 9.75 11.57 0.00
C LEU A 447 10.78 11.15 -1.05
N HIS A 448 10.31 10.38 -2.03
CA HIS A 448 11.15 9.93 -3.14
C HIS A 448 11.25 11.00 -4.23
N LEU A 449 12.49 11.36 -4.60
CA LEU A 449 12.76 12.30 -5.68
C LEU A 449 12.50 11.63 -7.04
N THR A 450 11.38 11.97 -7.68
CA THR A 450 11.03 11.47 -9.03
C THR A 450 11.51 12.42 -10.12
N GLU A 451 11.89 11.86 -11.28
CA GLU A 451 12.37 12.67 -12.42
C GLU A 451 11.30 13.68 -12.88
N THR A 452 10.04 13.23 -12.96
CA THR A 452 8.90 14.04 -13.43
C THR A 452 8.66 15.24 -12.52
N CYS A 453 8.59 15.01 -11.21
CA CYS A 453 8.34 16.06 -10.23
C CYS A 453 9.47 17.11 -10.24
N VAL A 454 10.72 16.66 -10.24
CA VAL A 454 11.86 17.58 -10.20
C VAL A 454 12.01 18.37 -11.50
N ARG A 455 11.77 17.73 -12.66
CA ARG A 455 11.74 18.44 -13.94
C ARG A 455 10.66 19.52 -13.95
N LYS A 456 9.50 19.23 -13.38
CA LYS A 456 8.40 20.18 -13.26
C LYS A 456 8.73 21.31 -12.28
N LEU A 457 9.28 20.99 -11.11
CA LEU A 457 9.75 21.94 -10.11
C LEU A 457 10.72 22.98 -10.70
N LEU A 458 11.68 22.53 -11.52
CA LEU A 458 12.66 23.40 -12.15
C LEU A 458 12.07 24.32 -13.22
N LYS A 459 10.98 23.89 -13.87
CA LYS A 459 10.28 24.66 -14.91
C LYS A 459 9.30 25.68 -14.35
N ASP A 460 8.53 25.27 -13.34
CA ASP A 460 7.39 26.05 -12.86
C ASP A 460 7.84 27.15 -11.89
N LEU A 461 8.85 26.89 -11.04
CA LEU A 461 9.36 27.89 -10.10
C LEU A 461 10.28 28.89 -10.80
N ASP A 462 10.18 30.17 -10.42
CA ASP A 462 11.15 31.20 -10.78
C ASP A 462 12.50 31.03 -10.06
N ASP A 463 13.48 31.85 -10.44
CA ASP A 463 14.82 31.90 -9.84
C ASP A 463 14.93 33.02 -8.78
N THR A 464 13.89 33.20 -7.96
CA THR A 464 14.00 34.03 -6.74
C THR A 464 14.94 33.38 -5.72
N GLU A 465 15.61 34.15 -4.86
CA GLU A 465 16.58 33.64 -3.87
C GLU A 465 16.01 32.46 -3.03
N LYS A 466 14.72 32.55 -2.67
CA LYS A 466 14.02 31.49 -1.94
C LYS A 466 13.86 30.21 -2.78
N ASN A 467 13.46 30.35 -4.04
CA ASN A 467 13.21 29.22 -4.94
C ASN A 467 14.51 28.61 -5.46
N GLU A 468 15.54 29.42 -5.73
CA GLU A 468 16.90 28.94 -6.01
C GLU A 468 17.44 28.08 -4.86
N LYS A 469 17.26 28.52 -3.61
CA LYS A 469 17.67 27.76 -2.43
C LYS A 469 16.93 26.40 -2.35
N LEU A 470 15.64 26.36 -2.66
CA LEU A 470 14.85 25.12 -2.73
C LEU A 470 15.35 24.20 -3.86
N LYS A 471 15.43 24.71 -5.09
CA LYS A 471 15.92 23.99 -6.28
C LYS A 471 17.30 23.39 -6.01
N PHE A 472 18.23 24.20 -5.50
CA PHE A 472 19.58 23.74 -5.18
C PHE A 472 19.59 22.65 -4.10
N SER A 473 18.82 22.84 -3.02
CA SER A 473 18.75 21.86 -1.92
C SER A 473 18.23 20.50 -2.36
N ILE A 474 17.30 20.46 -3.32
CA ILE A 474 16.75 19.24 -3.91
C ILE A 474 17.73 18.63 -4.92
N VAL A 475 18.28 19.42 -5.85
CA VAL A 475 19.20 18.93 -6.90
C VAL A 475 20.48 18.33 -6.32
N MET A 476 20.95 18.83 -5.18
CA MET A 476 22.11 18.29 -4.48
C MET A 476 21.87 16.92 -3.83
N ARG A 477 20.60 16.53 -3.62
CA ARG A 477 20.19 15.25 -3.03
C ARG A 477 19.79 14.21 -4.07
N LEU A 478 19.80 14.56 -5.36
CA LEU A 478 19.48 13.62 -6.42
C LEU A 478 20.57 12.57 -6.60
N PRO A 479 20.20 11.29 -6.80
CA PRO A 479 21.14 10.29 -7.29
C PRO A 479 21.79 10.75 -8.59
N GLU A 480 23.07 10.41 -8.81
CA GLU A 480 23.88 10.96 -9.90
C GLU A 480 23.23 10.75 -11.28
N ALA A 481 22.60 9.60 -11.52
CA ALA A 481 21.93 9.29 -12.78
C ALA A 481 20.70 10.18 -13.07
N LEU A 482 19.87 10.45 -12.04
CA LEU A 482 18.73 11.36 -12.16
C LEU A 482 19.21 12.81 -12.26
N GLY A 483 20.22 13.16 -11.46
CA GLY A 483 20.85 14.47 -11.48
C GLY A 483 21.36 14.84 -12.87
N GLN A 484 21.98 13.91 -13.61
CA GLN A 484 22.51 14.18 -14.96
C GLN A 484 21.42 14.48 -16.00
N LYS A 485 20.25 13.82 -15.92
CA LYS A 485 19.11 14.08 -16.82
C LYS A 485 18.42 15.40 -16.48
N VAL A 486 18.14 15.60 -15.18
CA VAL A 486 17.36 16.73 -14.67
C VAL A 486 18.14 18.05 -14.77
N ARG A 487 19.45 18.02 -14.54
CA ARG A 487 20.32 19.20 -14.63
C ARG A 487 20.27 19.86 -16.00
N GLN A 488 20.06 19.13 -17.10
CA GLN A 488 19.96 19.73 -18.44
C GLN A 488 18.80 20.72 -18.59
N PHE A 489 17.81 20.67 -17.69
CA PHE A 489 16.60 21.50 -17.76
C PHE A 489 16.67 22.77 -16.90
N TRP A 490 17.75 22.99 -16.12
CA TRP A 490 17.93 24.21 -15.32
C TRP A 490 19.12 25.02 -15.82
N ASN A 491 18.83 26.13 -16.51
CA ASN A 491 19.82 27.04 -17.07
C ASN A 491 20.43 27.98 -16.00
N HIS A 492 21.00 27.40 -14.94
CA HIS A 492 21.60 28.12 -13.82
C HIS A 492 23.14 28.11 -13.88
N PRO A 493 23.84 29.21 -13.52
CA PRO A 493 25.30 29.31 -13.61
C PRO A 493 26.07 28.23 -12.84
N ILE A 494 25.53 27.75 -11.71
CA ILE A 494 26.14 26.64 -10.95
C ILE A 494 26.11 25.33 -11.75
N ASN A 495 25.02 25.10 -12.48
CA ASN A 495 24.86 23.91 -13.28
C ASN A 495 25.77 23.95 -14.53
N ALA A 496 25.87 25.11 -15.17
CA ALA A 496 26.84 25.33 -16.25
C ALA A 496 28.27 25.04 -15.79
N ASN A 497 28.67 25.50 -14.59
CA ASN A 497 29.99 25.25 -14.01
C ASN A 497 30.22 23.76 -13.74
N PHE A 498 29.23 23.03 -13.23
CA PHE A 498 29.32 21.59 -13.04
C PHE A 498 29.49 20.84 -14.36
N ILE A 499 28.69 21.16 -15.38
CA ILE A 499 28.77 20.57 -16.72
C ILE A 499 30.16 20.84 -17.33
N ALA A 500 30.65 22.08 -17.24
CA ALA A 500 31.98 22.46 -17.71
C ALA A 500 33.09 21.67 -17.02
N ARG A 501 33.04 21.51 -15.69
CA ARG A 501 34.03 20.71 -14.94
C ARG A 501 34.01 19.23 -15.33
N LYS A 502 32.82 18.64 -15.50
CA LYS A 502 32.67 17.23 -15.91
C LYS A 502 33.21 17.02 -17.33
N TYR A 503 32.93 17.97 -18.22
CA TYR A 503 33.45 17.96 -19.59
C TYR A 503 34.97 17.98 -19.62
N VAL A 504 35.59 18.92 -18.88
CA VAL A 504 37.05 19.01 -18.74
C VAL A 504 37.64 17.74 -18.13
N LYS A 505 37.03 17.20 -17.07
CA LYS A 505 37.47 15.94 -16.44
C LYS A 505 37.49 14.78 -17.46
N LEU A 506 36.42 14.60 -18.23
CA LEU A 506 36.33 13.56 -19.25
C LEU A 506 37.37 13.72 -20.37
N LEU A 507 37.63 14.95 -20.82
CA LEU A 507 38.65 15.21 -21.82
C LEU A 507 40.06 14.90 -21.31
N LEU A 508 40.36 15.25 -20.05
CA LEU A 508 41.65 14.98 -19.42
C LEU A 508 41.86 13.48 -19.15
N GLU A 509 40.84 12.76 -18.68
CA GLU A 509 40.89 11.30 -18.47
C GLU A 509 41.07 10.52 -19.79
N LYS A 510 40.43 10.97 -20.88
CA LYS A 510 40.66 10.40 -22.21
C LYS A 510 42.06 10.68 -22.74
N LEU A 511 42.69 11.79 -22.31
CA LEU A 511 44.05 12.14 -22.67
C LEU A 511 45.10 11.35 -21.91
N GLU A 512 44.89 11.01 -20.63
CA GLU A 512 45.81 10.14 -19.88
C GLU A 512 45.90 8.72 -20.49
N ASN A 513 44.81 8.23 -21.08
CA ASN A 513 44.77 6.90 -21.71
C ASN A 513 45.43 6.84 -23.11
N ARG A 514 45.70 7.98 -23.74
CA ARG A 514 46.48 8.06 -24.98
C ARG A 514 47.80 8.76 -24.66
N GLN A 515 48.92 8.03 -24.64
CA GLN A 515 50.24 8.65 -24.65
C GLN A 515 50.41 9.46 -25.94
N CYS A 516 49.99 10.73 -25.93
CA CYS A 516 50.21 11.66 -27.01
C CYS A 516 51.48 12.47 -26.71
N SER A 517 52.51 12.21 -27.50
CA SER A 517 53.70 13.04 -27.61
C SER A 517 53.28 14.47 -27.95
N ARG A 518 53.47 15.40 -27.01
CA ARG A 518 53.16 16.82 -27.21
C ARG A 518 54.08 17.43 -28.28
N PRO A 519 53.57 18.03 -29.37
CA PRO A 519 54.26 19.13 -30.01
C PRO A 519 54.01 20.40 -29.18
N ILE A 520 55.02 21.26 -29.07
CA ILE A 520 54.92 22.57 -28.42
C ILE A 520 54.07 23.47 -29.33
N PRO A 521 52.98 24.11 -28.87
CA PRO A 521 52.22 25.01 -29.72
C PRO A 521 53.01 26.30 -30.01
N GLU A 522 53.15 26.64 -31.28
CA GLU A 522 53.61 27.96 -31.72
C GLU A 522 52.61 29.05 -31.30
N ARG A 523 53.13 30.16 -30.79
CA ARG A 523 52.38 31.31 -30.25
C ARG A 523 51.33 31.82 -31.24
N LEU A 524 50.05 31.76 -30.85
CA LEU A 524 49.01 32.60 -31.42
C LEU A 524 48.90 33.92 -30.64
N SER A 525 48.69 35.00 -31.40
CA SER A 525 48.60 36.38 -30.95
C SER A 525 47.37 36.65 -30.06
N VAL A 526 47.63 37.29 -28.92
CA VAL A 526 46.73 37.58 -27.81
C VAL A 526 45.76 38.74 -28.11
N PRO A 527 44.50 38.65 -27.64
CA PRO A 527 43.86 39.74 -26.91
C PRO A 527 43.81 39.39 -25.41
N VAL A 528 44.03 40.40 -24.58
CA VAL A 528 44.21 40.27 -23.12
C VAL A 528 42.88 39.90 -22.47
N GLU A 529 42.76 38.66 -21.99
CA GLU A 529 41.71 38.15 -21.09
C GLU A 529 42.27 36.88 -20.40
N PHE A 530 42.01 36.70 -19.10
CA PHE A 530 42.55 35.65 -18.19
C PHE A 530 43.62 34.68 -18.75
N LEU A 531 44.92 34.97 -18.52
CA LEU A 531 46.05 34.13 -18.94
C LEU A 531 45.92 32.62 -18.60
N PRO A 532 45.46 32.22 -17.39
CA PRO A 532 45.24 30.80 -17.07
C PRO A 532 44.07 30.17 -17.85
N LEU A 533 43.02 30.94 -18.11
CA LEU A 533 41.85 30.45 -18.85
C LEU A 533 42.18 30.24 -20.32
N ASN A 534 42.86 31.20 -20.95
CA ASN A 534 43.29 31.09 -22.35
C ASN A 534 44.24 29.92 -22.58
N TYR A 535 45.11 29.61 -21.61
CA TYR A 535 45.95 28.42 -21.70
C TYR A 535 45.12 27.13 -21.64
N LEU A 536 44.15 27.08 -20.71
CA LEU A 536 43.25 25.94 -20.56
C LEU A 536 42.37 25.75 -21.80
N THR A 537 41.77 26.81 -22.34
CA THR A 537 40.90 26.73 -23.52
C THR A 537 41.67 26.32 -24.76
N ASN A 538 42.88 26.84 -24.97
CA ASN A 538 43.76 26.39 -26.07
C ASN A 538 44.14 24.91 -25.95
N MET A 539 44.48 24.46 -24.75
CA MET A 539 44.76 23.05 -24.48
C MET A 539 43.54 22.17 -24.78
N LEU A 540 42.36 22.54 -24.28
CA LEU A 540 41.12 21.79 -24.53
C LEU A 540 40.73 21.78 -26.01
N ALA A 541 40.93 22.89 -26.73
CA ALA A 541 40.63 22.99 -28.15
C ALA A 541 41.56 22.10 -29.00
N GLU A 542 42.84 21.99 -28.62
CA GLU A 542 43.77 21.06 -29.25
C GLU A 542 43.34 19.60 -29.05
N ILE A 543 42.80 19.26 -27.86
CA ILE A 543 42.28 17.92 -27.53
C ILE A 543 41.02 17.60 -28.34
N GLU A 544 40.09 18.55 -28.48
CA GLU A 544 38.89 18.39 -29.32
C GLU A 544 39.28 18.16 -30.80
N ASN A 545 40.23 18.94 -31.31
CA ASN A 545 40.70 18.85 -32.70
C ASN A 545 41.41 17.52 -33.04
N GLN A 546 41.88 16.77 -32.04
CA GLN A 546 42.43 15.42 -32.19
C GLN A 546 41.35 14.32 -32.30
N GLY A 547 40.07 14.70 -32.45
CA GLY A 547 38.95 13.80 -32.67
C GLY A 547 38.39 13.17 -31.39
N VAL A 548 38.69 13.73 -30.21
CA VAL A 548 38.18 13.27 -28.92
C VAL A 548 36.85 13.98 -28.63
N HIS A 549 35.78 13.58 -29.32
CA HIS A 549 34.43 14.01 -28.91
C HIS A 549 33.91 13.08 -27.80
N PRO A 550 33.56 13.59 -26.61
CA PRO A 550 33.13 12.74 -25.52
C PRO A 550 31.72 12.13 -25.68
N TYR A 551 30.84 12.67 -26.54
CA TYR A 551 29.48 12.16 -26.75
C TYR A 551 28.94 12.50 -28.17
N GLU A 552 28.28 11.56 -28.85
CA GLU A 552 27.67 11.76 -30.19
C GLU A 552 26.29 12.46 -30.19
N LYS A 553 25.74 12.91 -29.05
CA LYS A 553 24.35 13.43 -28.99
C LYS A 553 24.07 14.60 -28.00
N GLN A 554 25.02 15.50 -27.75
CA GLN A 554 24.74 16.76 -27.03
C GLN A 554 25.32 17.95 -27.80
N ASP A 555 24.51 18.54 -28.69
CA ASP A 555 24.89 19.55 -29.68
C ASP A 555 25.30 20.94 -29.10
N HIS A 556 25.56 21.07 -27.79
CA HIS A 556 25.74 22.38 -27.14
C HIS A 556 26.94 22.53 -26.20
N ILE A 557 27.78 21.50 -25.99
CA ILE A 557 28.91 21.57 -25.04
C ILE A 557 30.24 21.47 -25.79
N ASN A 558 30.99 22.57 -25.84
CA ASN A 558 32.32 22.69 -26.47
C ASN A 558 33.27 23.54 -25.61
N VAL A 559 34.53 23.70 -26.02
CA VAL A 559 35.49 24.59 -25.34
C VAL A 559 34.94 26.01 -25.10
N ARG A 560 34.18 26.57 -26.05
CA ARG A 560 33.57 27.91 -25.90
C ARG A 560 32.56 27.96 -24.75
N PHE A 561 31.77 26.91 -24.55
CA PHE A 561 30.87 26.81 -23.40
C PHE A 561 31.63 26.83 -22.07
N VAL A 562 32.78 26.16 -21.99
CA VAL A 562 33.64 26.15 -20.79
C VAL A 562 34.20 27.55 -20.52
N GLU A 563 34.67 28.22 -21.57
CA GLU A 563 35.20 29.59 -21.51
C GLU A 563 34.13 30.59 -21.03
N GLU A 564 32.96 30.62 -21.69
CA GLU A 564 31.84 31.49 -21.32
C GLU A 564 31.37 31.23 -19.88
N THR A 565 31.32 29.98 -19.45
CA THR A 565 30.92 29.60 -18.10
C THR A 565 31.94 30.07 -17.06
N ALA A 566 33.23 29.91 -17.33
CA ALA A 566 34.31 30.34 -16.45
C ALA A 566 34.33 31.88 -16.31
N LEU A 567 34.13 32.60 -17.41
CA LEU A 567 34.03 34.07 -17.42
C LEU A 567 32.80 34.55 -16.63
N LYS A 568 31.61 34.00 -16.90
CA LYS A 568 30.38 34.32 -16.14
C LYS A 568 30.53 34.06 -14.64
N HIS A 569 31.14 32.94 -14.26
CA HIS A 569 31.36 32.61 -12.85
C HIS A 569 32.34 33.58 -12.17
N THR A 570 33.42 33.96 -12.88
CA THR A 570 34.41 34.92 -12.37
C THR A 570 33.81 36.31 -12.23
N MET A 571 33.04 36.77 -13.20
CA MET A 571 32.33 38.05 -13.12
C MET A 571 31.32 38.11 -11.98
N MET A 572 30.59 37.02 -11.74
CA MET A 572 29.69 36.89 -10.60
C MET A 572 30.43 37.02 -9.26
N LEU A 573 31.58 36.36 -9.10
CA LEU A 573 32.43 36.48 -7.89
C LEU A 573 32.99 37.89 -7.70
N LEU A 574 33.22 38.62 -8.80
CA LEU A 574 33.72 39.99 -8.80
C LEU A 574 32.59 41.05 -8.71
N GLY A 575 31.32 40.64 -8.70
CA GLY A 575 30.17 41.56 -8.61
C GLY A 575 29.92 42.39 -9.88
N LEU A 576 30.43 41.95 -11.04
CA LEU A 576 30.32 42.67 -12.31
C LEU A 576 29.14 42.12 -13.12
N LYS A 577 28.24 42.99 -13.61
CA LYS A 577 27.11 42.59 -14.47
C LYS A 577 27.55 42.37 -15.91
N TYR A 578 27.08 41.28 -16.53
CA TYR A 578 27.21 41.00 -17.96
C TYR A 578 26.37 42.01 -18.74
N SER A 579 26.98 42.76 -19.67
CA SER A 579 26.27 43.58 -20.67
C SER A 579 26.08 42.79 -21.95
#